data_AF-R0N8Y9-F1
#
_entry.id   AF-R0N8Y9-F1
#
_cell.length_a   1.000
_cell.length_b   1.000
_cell.length_c   1.000
_cell.angle_alpha   90.00
_cell.angle_beta   90.00
_cell.angle_gamma   90.00
#
_symmetry.space_group_name_H-M   'P 1'
#
loop_
_entity.id
_entity.type
_entity.pdbx_description
1 polymer ?
#
loop_
_entity_poly.entity_id
_entity_poly.type
_entity_poly.pdbx_seq_one_letter_code
_entity_poly.pdbx_strand_id
1 'polypeptide(L)'
;MNLSAYLVIADTGVYGHTREAIQVVQNKGKDALPFLHALGELTQQAEDAISQKDAEGLGQILSQAHLHLKEIGVSSPEADHLVETALNHGALGAKMSGGGLGGCIIALAADLTQAQELAERLEEKGAVQTWIESL
;
A
#
# COMPACT_ATOMS: atom_id res chain seq x y z
N MET A 1 9.53 -5.34 -15.82
CA MET A 1 8.29 -4.66 -16.22
C MET A 1 8.68 -3.30 -16.76
N ASN A 2 7.83 -2.68 -17.58
CA ASN A 2 8.00 -1.28 -17.98
C ASN A 2 6.59 -0.70 -17.92
N LEU A 3 6.15 -0.41 -16.70
CA LEU A 3 4.86 0.18 -16.39
C LEU A 3 4.90 1.70 -16.60
N SER A 4 6.09 2.28 -16.79
CA SER A 4 6.30 3.74 -16.90
C SER A 4 5.68 4.47 -15.70
N ALA A 5 5.88 3.90 -14.51
CA ALA A 5 5.39 4.41 -13.23
C ALA A 5 6.50 4.28 -12.18
N TYR A 6 6.27 4.88 -11.01
CA TYR A 6 7.21 4.86 -9.90
C TYR A 6 6.52 4.38 -8.62
N LEU A 7 7.24 3.62 -7.80
CA LEU A 7 6.79 3.21 -6.49
C LEU A 7 7.56 3.99 -5.43
N VAL A 8 6.85 4.81 -4.67
CA VAL A 8 7.38 5.49 -3.48
C VAL A 8 7.15 4.56 -2.28
N ILE A 9 8.24 4.15 -1.63
CA ILE A 9 8.21 3.35 -0.40
C ILE A 9 8.47 4.31 0.76
N ALA A 10 7.63 4.29 1.79
CA ALA A 10 7.81 5.13 2.97
C ALA A 10 7.72 4.30 4.26
N ASP A 11 8.75 4.39 5.10
CA ASP A 11 8.81 3.74 6.40
C ASP A 11 8.04 4.55 7.45
N THR A 12 7.08 3.93 8.12
CA THR A 12 6.27 4.57 9.18
C THR A 12 7.08 4.90 10.44
N GLY A 13 8.28 4.33 10.59
CA GLY A 13 9.08 4.40 11.81
C GLY A 13 8.60 3.49 12.94
N VAL A 14 7.43 2.85 12.75
CA VAL A 14 6.89 1.86 13.69
C VAL A 14 7.43 0.49 13.29
N TYR A 15 8.14 -0.16 14.22
CA TYR A 15 8.59 -1.54 14.00
C TYR A 15 7.39 -2.46 13.76
N GLY A 16 7.41 -3.21 12.65
CA GLY A 16 6.29 -4.09 12.27
C GLY A 16 6.12 -5.26 13.24
N HIS A 17 4.89 -5.47 13.69
CA HIS A 17 4.51 -6.57 14.60
C HIS A 17 3.92 -7.74 13.79
N THR A 18 4.74 -8.31 12.89
CA THR A 18 4.29 -9.31 11.91
C THR A 18 3.66 -10.55 12.55
N ARG A 19 4.21 -11.03 13.68
CA ARG A 19 3.66 -12.21 14.36
C ARG A 19 2.27 -11.92 14.92
N GLU A 20 2.10 -10.75 15.51
CA GLU A 20 0.84 -10.28 16.06
C GLU A 20 -0.19 -10.07 14.95
N ALA A 21 0.20 -9.49 13.82
CA ALA A 21 -0.66 -9.32 12.64
C ALA A 21 -1.14 -10.67 12.08
N ILE A 22 -0.25 -11.66 11.98
CA ILE A 22 -0.63 -13.04 11.62
C ILE A 22 -1.64 -13.61 12.62
N GLN A 23 -1.42 -13.39 13.92
CA GLN A 23 -2.34 -13.85 14.96
C GLN A 23 -3.73 -13.18 14.86
N VAL A 24 -3.80 -11.90 14.50
CA VAL A 24 -5.08 -11.19 14.26
C VAL A 24 -5.88 -11.89 13.16
N VAL A 25 -5.25 -12.18 12.02
CA VAL A 25 -5.93 -12.85 10.90
C VAL A 25 -6.29 -14.29 11.26
N GLN A 26 -5.39 -15.02 11.92
CA GLN A 26 -5.65 -16.40 12.36
C GLN A 26 -6.83 -16.48 13.34
N ASN A 27 -6.91 -15.56 14.29
CA ASN A 27 -7.97 -15.52 15.31
C ASN A 27 -9.36 -15.24 14.71
N LYS A 28 -9.44 -14.59 13.54
CA LYS A 28 -10.70 -14.41 12.82
C LYS A 28 -11.24 -15.73 12.24
N GLY A 29 -10.42 -16.76 12.08
CA GLY A 29 -10.85 -18.06 11.56
C GLY A 29 -11.59 -17.93 10.22
N LYS A 30 -12.84 -18.42 10.15
CA LYS A 30 -13.66 -18.34 8.93
C LYS A 30 -14.09 -16.91 8.58
N ASP A 31 -14.12 -15.99 9.54
CA ASP A 31 -14.49 -14.60 9.30
C ASP A 31 -13.41 -13.84 8.51
N ALA A 32 -12.20 -14.43 8.38
CA ALA A 32 -11.17 -13.92 7.48
C ALA A 32 -11.44 -14.26 6.00
N LEU A 33 -12.26 -15.28 5.69
CA LEU A 33 -12.43 -15.79 4.33
C LEU A 33 -12.91 -14.75 3.31
N PRO A 34 -13.87 -13.85 3.62
CA PRO A 34 -14.28 -12.81 2.68
C PRO A 34 -13.12 -11.88 2.29
N PHE A 35 -12.28 -11.49 3.25
CA PHE A 35 -11.12 -10.64 3.01
C PHE A 35 -10.06 -11.37 2.16
N LEU A 36 -9.81 -12.65 2.44
CA LEU A 36 -8.88 -13.46 1.67
C LEU A 36 -9.35 -13.65 0.22
N HIS A 37 -10.65 -13.87 0.02
CA HIS A 37 -11.24 -13.97 -1.30
C HIS A 37 -11.08 -12.65 -2.08
N ALA A 38 -11.47 -11.53 -1.47
CA ALA A 38 -11.37 -10.21 -2.09
C ALA A 38 -9.92 -9.84 -2.44
N LEU A 39 -8.97 -10.08 -1.54
CA LEU A 39 -7.54 -9.86 -1.82
C LEU A 39 -7.01 -10.78 -2.95
N GLY A 40 -7.52 -12.01 -3.05
CA GLY A 40 -7.20 -12.92 -4.15
C GLY A 40 -7.74 -12.45 -5.51
N GLU A 41 -8.95 -11.88 -5.54
CA GLU A 41 -9.52 -11.27 -6.76
C GLU A 41 -8.75 -10.01 -7.17
N LEU A 42 -8.42 -9.13 -6.22
CA LEU A 42 -7.61 -7.94 -6.46
C LEU A 42 -6.21 -8.30 -6.98
N THR A 43 -5.64 -9.42 -6.53
CA THR A 43 -4.34 -9.90 -7.04
C THR A 43 -4.43 -10.29 -8.51
N GLN A 44 -5.48 -11.01 -8.92
CA GLN A 44 -5.70 -11.36 -10.33
C GLN A 44 -5.91 -10.10 -11.20
N GLN A 45 -6.67 -9.13 -10.70
CA GLN A 45 -6.86 -7.85 -11.39
C GLN A 45 -5.55 -7.06 -11.50
N ALA A 46 -4.69 -7.12 -10.48
CA ALA A 46 -3.38 -6.47 -10.52
C ALA A 46 -2.48 -7.10 -11.60
N GLU A 47 -2.51 -8.43 -11.78
CA GLU A 47 -1.82 -9.10 -12.88
C GLU A 47 -2.30 -8.60 -14.24
N ASP A 48 -3.61 -8.48 -14.43
CA ASP A 48 -4.21 -7.95 -15.66
C ASP A 48 -3.81 -6.49 -15.92
N ALA A 49 -3.87 -5.63 -14.90
CA ALA A 49 -3.46 -4.22 -15.00
C ALA A 49 -1.98 -4.08 -15.35
N ILE A 50 -1.10 -4.88 -14.72
CA ILE A 50 0.33 -4.91 -15.04
C ILE A 50 0.56 -5.37 -16.49
N SER A 51 -0.14 -6.42 -16.92
CA SER A 51 -0.06 -6.96 -18.30
C SER A 51 -0.46 -5.91 -19.34
N GLN A 52 -1.49 -5.12 -19.02
CA GLN A 52 -2.02 -4.05 -19.86
C GLN A 52 -1.25 -2.72 -19.73
N LYS A 53 -0.26 -2.64 -18.81
CA LYS A 53 0.45 -1.40 -18.45
C LYS A 53 -0.48 -0.29 -17.97
N ASP A 54 -1.54 -0.67 -17.28
CA ASP A 54 -2.53 0.24 -16.69
C ASP A 54 -2.12 0.61 -15.26
N ALA A 55 -1.29 1.65 -15.13
CA ALA A 55 -0.84 2.15 -13.84
C ALA A 55 -1.98 2.77 -13.02
N GLU A 56 -2.98 3.38 -13.66
CA GLU A 56 -4.14 3.96 -12.98
C GLU A 56 -5.01 2.87 -12.36
N GLY A 57 -5.34 1.83 -13.14
CA GLY A 57 -6.06 0.66 -12.66
C GLY A 57 -5.31 -0.05 -11.54
N LEU A 58 -3.99 -0.22 -11.67
CA LEU A 58 -3.16 -0.77 -10.61
C LEU A 58 -3.26 0.06 -9.32
N GLY A 59 -3.20 1.39 -9.41
CA GLY A 59 -3.34 2.29 -8.27
C GLY A 59 -4.69 2.12 -7.54
N GLN A 60 -5.78 2.02 -8.29
CA GLN A 60 -7.11 1.78 -7.70
C GLN A 60 -7.17 0.44 -6.96
N ILE A 61 -6.57 -0.61 -7.55
CA ILE A 61 -6.49 -1.95 -6.94
C ILE A 61 -5.66 -1.92 -5.65
N LEU A 62 -4.52 -1.23 -5.63
CA LEU A 62 -3.69 -1.08 -4.42
C LEU A 62 -4.48 -0.43 -3.28
N SER A 63 -5.22 0.63 -3.59
CA SER A 63 -6.02 1.37 -2.60
C SER A 63 -7.17 0.50 -2.04
N GLN A 64 -7.82 -0.29 -2.89
CA GLN A 64 -8.83 -1.26 -2.44
C GLN A 64 -8.22 -2.37 -1.56
N ALA A 65 -7.04 -2.87 -1.93
CA ALA A 65 -6.33 -3.84 -1.12
C ALA A 65 -5.97 -3.26 0.27
N HIS A 66 -5.64 -1.97 0.36
CA HIS A 66 -5.44 -1.31 1.65
C HIS A 66 -6.70 -1.32 2.52
N LEU A 67 -7.87 -1.04 1.96
CA LEU A 67 -9.14 -1.05 2.71
C LEU A 67 -9.41 -2.43 3.33
N HIS A 68 -9.24 -3.51 2.57
CA HIS A 68 -9.39 -4.86 3.11
C HIS A 68 -8.35 -5.20 4.20
N LEU A 69 -7.10 -4.75 4.03
CA LEU A 69 -6.05 -4.94 5.05
C LEU A 69 -6.33 -4.13 6.33
N LYS A 70 -6.92 -2.95 6.19
CA LYS A 70 -7.37 -2.13 7.32
C LYS A 70 -8.55 -2.78 8.04
N GLU A 71 -9.57 -3.22 7.30
CA GLU A 71 -10.77 -3.85 7.88
C GLU A 71 -10.49 -5.21 8.53
N ILE A 72 -9.56 -5.99 7.97
CA ILE A 72 -9.10 -7.24 8.60
C ILE A 72 -8.21 -6.98 9.83
N GLY A 73 -7.82 -5.72 10.08
CA GLY A 73 -7.20 -5.28 11.33
C GLY A 73 -5.68 -5.44 11.38
N VAL A 74 -4.99 -5.43 10.23
CA VAL A 74 -3.52 -5.52 10.18
C VAL A 74 -2.82 -4.20 9.82
N SER A 75 -3.56 -3.13 9.56
CA SER A 75 -2.99 -1.78 9.37
C SER A 75 -2.61 -1.11 10.70
N SER A 76 -2.01 0.07 10.64
CA SER A 76 -1.74 0.91 11.81
C SER A 76 -2.18 2.36 11.56
N PRO A 77 -2.40 3.17 12.61
CA PRO A 77 -2.73 4.59 12.45
C PRO A 77 -1.72 5.36 11.60
N GLU A 78 -0.43 5.05 11.74
CA GLU A 78 0.67 5.68 10.99
C GLU A 78 0.63 5.28 9.51
N ALA A 79 0.44 3.99 9.23
CA ALA A 79 0.31 3.51 7.85
C ALA A 79 -0.94 4.12 7.18
N ASP A 80 -2.07 4.15 7.87
CA ASP A 80 -3.32 4.76 7.38
C ASP A 80 -3.12 6.25 7.08
N HIS A 81 -2.46 6.98 7.98
CA HIS A 81 -2.18 8.41 7.81
C HIS A 81 -1.28 8.70 6.60
N LEU A 82 -0.24 7.89 6.39
CA LEU A 82 0.64 8.04 5.25
C LEU A 82 -0.03 7.64 3.93
N VAL A 83 -0.88 6.60 3.92
CA VAL A 83 -1.68 6.25 2.74
C VAL A 83 -2.65 7.37 2.39
N GLU A 84 -3.39 7.90 3.37
CA GLU A 84 -4.30 9.04 3.16
C GLU A 84 -3.53 10.27 2.65
N THR A 85 -2.35 10.54 3.20
CA THR A 85 -1.47 11.61 2.73
C THR A 85 -1.11 11.41 1.27
N ALA A 86 -0.65 10.22 0.88
CA ALA A 86 -0.26 9.93 -0.50
C ALA A 86 -1.44 10.14 -1.48
N LEU A 87 -2.62 9.63 -1.15
CA LEU A 87 -3.83 9.78 -1.97
C LEU A 87 -4.26 11.24 -2.12
N ASN A 88 -4.23 12.01 -1.03
CA ASN A 88 -4.56 13.44 -1.04
C ASN A 88 -3.56 14.30 -1.85
N HIS A 89 -2.35 13.78 -2.11
CA HIS A 89 -1.34 14.42 -2.93
C HIS A 89 -1.20 13.77 -4.32
N GLY A 90 -2.24 13.06 -4.77
CA GLY A 90 -2.38 12.65 -6.17
C GLY A 90 -1.71 11.32 -6.54
N ALA A 91 -1.27 10.52 -5.57
CA ALA A 91 -0.85 9.15 -5.85
C ALA A 91 -1.96 8.40 -6.61
N LEU A 92 -1.59 7.63 -7.65
CA LEU A 92 -2.52 6.76 -8.38
C LEU A 92 -3.18 5.74 -7.45
N GLY A 93 -2.44 5.33 -6.43
CA GLY A 93 -2.94 4.53 -5.33
C GLY A 93 -1.89 4.30 -4.26
N ALA A 94 -2.30 3.88 -3.08
CA ALA A 94 -1.38 3.60 -1.98
C ALA A 94 -1.91 2.53 -1.03
N LYS A 95 -1.00 1.79 -0.41
CA LYS A 95 -1.31 0.78 0.61
C LYS A 95 -0.16 0.54 1.57
N MET A 96 -0.45 0.05 2.77
CA MET A 96 0.56 -0.61 3.61
C MET A 96 1.24 -1.79 2.87
N SER A 97 2.49 -2.08 3.20
CA SER A 97 3.26 -3.20 2.64
C SER A 97 4.02 -3.96 3.73
N GLY A 98 4.17 -5.28 3.55
CA GLY A 98 4.79 -6.16 4.53
C GLY A 98 3.80 -6.76 5.54
N GLY A 99 4.28 -7.08 6.74
CA GLY A 99 3.54 -7.85 7.75
C GLY A 99 2.43 -7.10 8.48
N GLY A 100 2.47 -5.77 8.51
CA GLY A 100 1.49 -4.92 9.17
C GLY A 100 1.77 -4.57 10.62
N LEU A 101 0.85 -3.81 11.21
CA LEU A 101 0.96 -3.20 12.54
C LEU A 101 2.27 -2.40 12.70
N GLY A 102 2.56 -1.58 11.68
CA GLY A 102 3.83 -0.85 11.47
C GLY A 102 4.42 -1.15 10.08
N GLY A 103 5.72 -0.91 9.93
CA GLY A 103 6.45 -1.17 8.69
C GLY A 103 6.33 -0.04 7.68
N CYS A 104 6.13 -0.38 6.41
CA CYS A 104 6.13 0.61 5.33
C CYS A 104 4.76 0.74 4.66
N ILE A 105 4.57 1.86 3.96
CA ILE A 105 3.56 1.99 2.91
C ILE A 105 4.25 2.04 1.55
N ILE A 106 3.48 1.77 0.51
CA ILE A 106 3.85 2.00 -0.88
C ILE A 106 2.79 2.90 -1.53
N ALA A 107 3.23 3.85 -2.35
CA ALA A 107 2.40 4.73 -3.15
C ALA A 107 2.86 4.71 -4.61
N LEU A 108 1.91 4.55 -5.53
CA LEU A 108 2.16 4.50 -6.96
C LEU A 108 2.04 5.92 -7.55
N ALA A 109 3.08 6.37 -8.23
CA ALA A 109 3.16 7.67 -8.90
C ALA A 109 3.24 7.50 -10.42
N ALA A 110 2.61 8.42 -11.15
CA ALA A 110 2.56 8.42 -12.60
C ALA A 110 3.92 8.75 -13.25
N ASP A 111 4.72 9.59 -12.59
CA ASP A 111 6.03 10.01 -13.08
C ASP A 111 7.01 10.33 -11.94
N LEU A 112 8.27 10.62 -12.31
CA LEU A 112 9.33 10.88 -11.35
C LEU A 112 9.10 12.16 -10.54
N THR A 113 8.52 13.19 -11.15
CA THR A 113 8.27 14.47 -10.48
C THR A 113 7.23 14.27 -9.38
N GLN A 114 6.14 13.56 -9.68
CA GLN A 114 5.15 13.19 -8.68
C GLN A 114 5.74 12.27 -7.60
N ALA A 115 6.60 11.32 -7.97
CA ALA A 115 7.25 10.42 -7.00
C ALA A 115 8.11 11.19 -5.99
N GLN A 116 8.87 12.19 -6.45
CA GLN A 116 9.69 13.06 -5.61
C GLN A 116 8.82 13.92 -4.67
N GLU A 117 7.75 14.53 -5.19
CA GLU A 117 6.83 15.32 -4.38
C GLU A 117 6.15 14.45 -3.29
N LEU A 118 5.70 13.25 -3.65
CA LEU A 118 5.11 12.32 -2.69
C LEU A 118 6.10 11.91 -1.59
N ALA A 119 7.34 11.62 -1.95
CA ALA A 119 8.39 11.28 -0.98
C ALA A 119 8.59 12.41 0.04
N GLU A 120 8.75 13.65 -0.43
CA GLU A 120 8.88 14.83 0.44
C GLU A 120 7.66 15.00 1.36
N ARG A 121 6.45 14.88 0.81
CA ARG A 121 5.20 14.99 1.60
C ARG A 121 5.06 13.90 2.64
N LEU A 122 5.48 12.68 2.33
CA LEU A 122 5.41 11.55 3.26
C LEU A 122 6.40 11.75 4.43
N GLU A 123 7.61 12.23 4.17
CA GLU A 123 8.57 12.59 5.22
C GLU A 123 8.07 13.74 6.10
N GLU A 124 7.52 14.81 5.49
CA GLU A 124 6.89 15.91 6.22
C GLU A 124 5.73 15.45 7.13
N LYS A 125 5.07 14.34 6.77
CA LYS A 125 3.93 13.75 7.52
C LYS A 125 4.31 12.60 8.43
N GLY A 126 5.61 12.35 8.62
CA GLY A 126 6.11 11.46 9.66
C GLY A 126 6.67 10.13 9.17
N ALA A 127 6.84 9.93 7.85
CA ALA A 127 7.69 8.85 7.37
C ALA A 127 9.15 9.11 7.80
N VAL A 128 9.83 8.09 8.31
CA VAL A 128 11.22 8.24 8.79
C VAL A 128 12.24 8.18 7.66
N GLN A 129 11.91 7.46 6.59
CA GLN A 129 12.72 7.31 5.38
C GLN A 129 11.81 7.05 4.19
N THR A 130 12.22 7.52 3.02
CA THR A 130 11.57 7.20 1.75
C THR A 130 12.55 6.70 0.70
N TRP A 131 12.04 5.89 -0.24
CA TRP A 131 12.76 5.39 -1.41
C TRP A 131 11.85 5.46 -2.63
N ILE A 132 12.44 5.68 -3.81
CA ILE A 132 11.71 5.74 -5.08
C ILE A 132 12.27 4.66 -6.01
N GLU A 133 11.40 3.77 -6.49
CA GLU A 133 11.74 2.71 -7.44
C GLU A 133 10.99 2.90 -8.75
N SER A 134 11.65 2.64 -9.88
CA SER A 134 11.02 2.66 -11.21
C SER A 134 10.40 1.29 -11.56
N LEU A 135 9.21 1.28 -12.18
CA LEU A 135 8.44 0.07 -12.52
C LEU A 135 8.26 -0.18 -14.04
#